data_AF-A0A1H4CMU0-F1
#
_entry.id   AF-A0A1H4CMU0-F1
#
_cell.length_a   1.000
_cell.length_b   1.000
_cell.length_c   1.000
_cell.angle_alpha   90.00
_cell.angle_beta   90.00
_cell.angle_gamma   90.00
#
_symmetry.space_group_name_H-M   'P 1'
#
loop_
_entity.id
_entity.type
_entity.pdbx_description
1 polymer ?
#
loop_
_entity_poly.entity_id
_entity_poly.type
_entity_poly.pdbx_seq_one_letter_code
_entity_poly.pdbx_strand_id
1 'polypeptide(L)'
;MRKKLLIFSLLALLPMGMSAQWVQISHDDQKEKQWKSMENGPWDFAPDWYYYLFHKNYSGASLHWRWRGFHSGLYVEFEEEDSNVKRIMPVRVISEETQRQKMKKVEDERQYIEELHKEDVLRQADRNVDLVYKSFKDDFNRMQNSISEGLVFCMTRSKGKMKAQVDELSRQNNIICQNIAYLHKTGIGYELENAKRQKGYIDAKKQMEELVSRTAHLVGMAQNYYK
;
A
#
# COMPACT_ATOMS: atom_id res chain seq x y z
N MET A 1 38.58 57.96 21.67
CA MET A 1 38.47 57.13 22.89
C MET A 1 37.15 56.33 23.00
N ARG A 2 36.00 56.90 22.67
CA ARG A 2 34.68 56.22 22.74
C ARG A 2 34.55 54.90 21.96
N LYS A 3 35.13 54.79 20.75
CA LYS A 3 35.09 53.54 19.95
C LYS A 3 35.92 52.40 20.56
N LYS A 4 37.04 52.70 21.22
CA LYS A 4 37.87 51.69 21.91
C LYS A 4 37.19 51.16 23.18
N LEU A 5 36.46 52.02 23.89
CA LEU A 5 35.65 51.66 25.06
C LEU A 5 34.45 50.75 24.68
N LEU A 6 33.78 51.03 23.56
CA LEU A 6 32.68 50.18 23.04
C LEU A 6 33.17 48.79 22.58
N ILE A 7 34.36 48.71 21.98
CA ILE A 7 34.95 47.43 21.57
C ILE A 7 35.37 46.63 22.80
N PHE A 8 35.94 47.27 23.83
CA PHE A 8 36.26 46.62 25.09
C PHE A 8 35.02 46.14 25.85
N SER A 9 33.90 46.90 25.84
CA SER A 9 32.65 46.44 26.46
C SER A 9 32.01 45.28 25.71
N LEU A 10 32.09 45.26 24.37
CA LEU A 10 31.62 44.11 23.58
C LEU A 10 32.49 42.87 23.80
N LEU A 11 33.82 43.02 23.89
CA LEU A 11 34.74 41.91 24.17
C LEU A 11 34.59 41.36 25.60
N ALA A 12 34.25 42.20 26.57
CA ALA A 12 34.03 41.80 27.96
C ALA A 12 32.68 41.09 28.18
N LEU A 13 31.71 41.24 27.27
CA LEU A 13 30.41 40.55 27.31
C LEU A 13 30.43 39.19 26.57
N LEU A 14 31.43 38.95 25.73
CA LEU A 14 31.63 37.69 25.00
C LEU A 14 31.92 36.44 25.88
N PRO A 15 32.55 36.50 27.08
CA PRO A 15 32.79 35.30 27.88
C PRO A 15 31.54 34.80 28.63
N MET A 16 30.49 35.62 28.77
CA MET A 16 29.29 35.25 29.52
C MET A 16 28.29 34.41 28.71
N GLY A 17 28.52 34.23 27.41
CA GLY A 17 27.60 33.52 26.51
C GLY A 17 27.94 32.06 26.18
N MET A 18 29.05 31.51 26.69
CA MET A 18 29.58 30.22 26.20
C MET A 18 29.77 29.12 27.27
N SER A 19 29.28 29.29 28.50
CA SER A 19 29.28 28.21 29.50
C SER A 19 27.97 27.43 29.59
N ALA A 20 26.95 27.80 28.81
CA ALA A 20 25.73 27.03 28.72
C ALA A 20 25.83 26.00 27.59
N GLN A 21 25.88 24.73 27.99
CA GLN A 21 25.58 23.53 27.18
C GLN A 21 26.71 22.93 26.34
N TRP A 22 27.93 22.83 26.88
CA TRP A 22 28.68 21.59 26.70
C TRP A 22 28.25 20.65 27.81
N VAL A 23 27.23 19.82 27.55
CA VAL A 23 26.86 18.73 28.47
C VAL A 23 28.01 17.73 28.43
N GLN A 24 28.97 17.87 29.33
CA GLN A 24 29.92 16.81 29.63
C GLN A 24 29.07 15.65 30.15
N ILE A 25 28.93 14.59 29.35
CA ILE A 25 28.28 13.35 29.79
C ILE A 25 29.23 12.72 30.81
N SER A 26 29.09 13.11 32.07
CA SER A 26 29.83 12.49 33.17
C SER A 26 29.17 11.15 33.46
N HIS A 27 29.91 10.06 33.23
CA HIS A 27 29.49 8.74 33.70
C HIS A 27 29.55 8.70 35.22
N ASP A 28 28.46 8.29 35.86
CA ASP A 28 28.35 8.15 37.31
C ASP A 28 27.99 6.68 37.59
N ASP A 29 28.98 5.92 38.05
CA ASP A 29 28.89 4.49 38.28
C ASP A 29 27.73 4.13 39.23
N GLN A 30 27.42 5.00 40.21
CA GLN A 30 26.37 4.71 41.19
C GLN A 30 24.98 4.89 40.59
N LYS A 31 24.79 5.90 39.74
CA LYS A 31 23.53 6.07 38.99
C LYS A 31 23.34 4.96 37.96
N GLU A 32 24.43 4.52 37.32
CA GLU A 32 24.38 3.39 36.40
C GLU A 32 23.97 2.10 37.13
N LYS A 33 24.54 1.84 38.31
CA LYS A 33 24.16 0.72 39.18
C LYS A 33 22.70 0.80 39.63
N GLN A 34 22.22 1.99 39.99
CA GLN A 34 20.82 2.21 40.34
C GLN A 34 19.87 1.94 39.16
N TRP A 35 20.22 2.35 37.94
CA TRP A 35 19.40 2.03 36.77
C TRP A 35 19.47 0.55 36.40
N LYS A 36 20.65 -0.07 36.50
CA LYS A 36 20.82 -1.51 36.26
C LYS A 36 20.03 -2.34 37.28
N SER A 37 19.97 -1.95 38.55
CA SER A 37 19.19 -2.66 39.58
C SER A 37 17.68 -2.62 39.32
N MET A 38 17.18 -1.53 38.71
CA MET A 38 15.80 -1.42 38.24
C MET A 38 15.49 -2.31 37.02
N GLU A 39 16.52 -2.79 36.31
CA GLU A 39 16.40 -3.72 35.18
C GLU A 39 16.66 -5.17 35.64
N ASN A 40 17.92 -5.61 35.65
CA ASN A 40 18.32 -7.01 35.97
C ASN A 40 19.58 -7.12 36.85
N GLY A 41 20.20 -5.99 37.21
CA GLY A 41 21.44 -5.94 37.98
C GLY A 41 21.24 -6.17 39.49
N PRO A 42 22.33 -6.36 40.24
CA PRO A 42 22.27 -6.44 41.70
C PRO A 42 21.80 -5.11 42.29
N TRP A 43 21.03 -5.16 43.38
CA TRP A 43 20.63 -3.99 44.16
C TRP A 43 21.77 -3.55 45.08
N ASP A 44 22.80 -3.00 44.46
CA ASP A 44 24.05 -2.57 45.10
C ASP A 44 24.43 -1.18 44.56
N PHE A 45 23.90 -0.13 45.19
CA PHE A 45 24.13 1.27 44.83
C PHE A 45 24.29 2.14 46.08
N ALA A 46 25.29 3.02 46.04
CA ALA A 46 25.64 3.92 47.12
C ALA A 46 25.09 5.33 46.89
N PRO A 47 24.86 6.12 47.95
CA PRO A 47 25.12 5.83 49.37
C PRO A 47 23.99 5.06 50.07
N ASP A 48 24.30 3.87 50.59
CA ASP A 48 23.30 2.92 51.13
C ASP A 48 22.61 3.45 52.41
N TRP A 49 23.38 4.11 53.28
CA TRP A 49 22.89 4.67 54.54
C TRP A 49 21.82 5.75 54.33
N TYR A 50 21.89 6.50 53.23
CA TYR A 50 20.92 7.55 52.92
C TYR A 50 19.54 6.94 52.67
N TYR A 51 19.49 5.80 51.97
CA TYR A 51 18.24 5.07 51.75
C TYR A 51 17.72 4.44 53.05
N TYR A 52 18.58 3.89 53.90
CA TYR A 52 18.17 3.37 55.20
C TYR A 52 17.61 4.45 56.14
N LEU A 53 18.19 5.66 56.16
CA LEU A 53 17.73 6.71 57.06
C LEU A 53 16.49 7.45 56.57
N PHE A 54 16.37 7.72 55.27
CA PHE A 54 15.34 8.61 54.74
C PHE A 54 14.28 7.90 53.88
N HIS A 55 14.59 6.74 53.31
CA HIS A 55 13.76 6.09 52.27
C HIS A 55 13.42 4.62 52.56
N LYS A 56 13.69 4.16 53.79
CA LYS A 56 13.49 2.78 54.24
C LYS A 56 12.12 2.20 53.91
N ASN A 57 11.08 3.03 54.00
CA ASN A 57 9.68 2.60 53.81
C ASN A 57 9.33 2.17 52.38
N TYR A 58 10.15 2.52 51.37
CA TYR A 58 9.87 2.15 49.98
C TYR A 58 11.07 1.57 49.24
N SER A 59 12.30 1.79 49.73
CA SER A 59 13.53 1.31 49.09
C SER A 59 13.90 -0.14 49.42
N GLY A 60 13.24 -0.77 50.40
CA GLY A 60 13.61 -2.13 50.87
C GLY A 60 14.98 -2.20 51.56
N ALA A 61 15.43 -1.10 52.18
CA ALA A 61 16.73 -1.02 52.83
C ALA A 61 16.69 -1.60 54.26
N SER A 62 17.42 -2.68 54.49
CA SER A 62 17.54 -3.37 55.78
C SER A 62 18.98 -3.27 56.32
N LEU A 63 19.12 -3.16 57.64
CA LEU A 63 20.42 -3.03 58.27
C LEU A 63 20.87 -4.40 58.79
N HIS A 64 21.95 -4.95 58.22
CA HIS A 64 22.47 -6.25 58.59
C HIS A 64 23.89 -6.14 59.14
N TRP A 65 24.21 -7.00 60.11
CA TRP A 65 25.57 -7.18 60.57
C TRP A 65 26.29 -8.20 59.70
N ARG A 66 27.37 -7.79 59.04
CA ARG A 66 28.17 -8.68 58.19
C ARG A 66 29.48 -9.04 58.88
N TRP A 67 29.65 -10.33 59.22
CA TRP A 67 30.91 -10.83 59.79
C TRP A 67 31.99 -10.96 58.70
N ARG A 68 33.04 -10.13 58.78
CA ARG A 68 34.25 -10.17 57.92
C ARG A 68 35.53 -9.93 58.73
N GLY A 69 35.68 -10.59 59.87
CA GLY A 69 36.84 -10.41 60.77
C GLY A 69 36.98 -8.98 61.28
N PHE A 70 38.16 -8.37 61.11
CA PHE A 70 38.43 -6.97 61.51
C PHE A 70 37.68 -5.92 60.67
N HIS A 71 37.06 -6.31 59.56
CA HIS A 71 36.17 -5.46 58.76
C HIS A 71 34.69 -5.83 58.97
N SER A 72 34.35 -6.45 60.11
CA SER A 72 32.95 -6.63 60.48
C SER A 72 32.29 -5.30 60.78
N GLY A 73 31.05 -5.14 60.31
CA GLY A 73 30.34 -3.88 60.42
C GLY A 73 28.90 -3.99 59.99
N LEU A 74 28.18 -2.89 60.24
CA LEU A 74 26.83 -2.69 59.75
C LEU A 74 26.89 -2.39 58.25
N TYR A 75 26.08 -3.12 57.49
CA TYR A 75 25.92 -2.97 56.06
C TYR A 75 24.43 -2.85 55.75
N VAL A 76 24.07 -1.99 54.80
CA VAL A 76 22.69 -1.86 54.35
C VAL A 76 22.50 -2.80 53.16
N GLU A 77 21.64 -3.77 53.32
CA GLU A 77 21.23 -4.66 52.24
C GLU A 77 19.90 -4.16 51.67
N PHE A 78 19.73 -4.34 50.37
CA PHE A 78 18.51 -3.96 49.69
C PHE A 78 17.77 -5.21 49.25
N GLU A 79 16.60 -5.42 49.83
CA GLU A 79 15.71 -6.53 49.49
C GLU A 79 14.56 -6.02 48.62
N GLU A 80 14.41 -6.59 47.43
CA GLU A 80 13.36 -6.19 46.49
C GLU A 80 11.96 -6.51 47.03
N GLU A 81 11.81 -7.59 47.81
CA GLU A 81 10.52 -8.01 48.40
C GLU A 81 9.95 -6.96 49.36
N ASP A 82 10.83 -6.30 50.13
CA ASP A 82 10.51 -5.24 51.08
C ASP A 82 10.40 -3.85 50.40
N SER A 83 10.76 -3.76 49.13
CA SER A 83 10.66 -2.52 48.35
C SER A 83 9.28 -2.36 47.73
N ASN A 84 8.77 -1.13 47.73
CA ASN A 84 7.57 -0.78 46.96
C ASN A 84 7.90 -0.53 45.48
N VAL A 85 9.18 -0.28 45.17
CA VAL A 85 9.68 0.03 43.83
C VAL A 85 10.31 -1.21 43.20
N LYS A 86 9.49 -2.06 42.59
CA LYS A 86 9.94 -3.30 41.94
C LYS A 86 10.66 -3.05 40.61
N ARG A 87 11.39 -4.05 40.10
CA ARG A 87 12.02 -3.99 38.77
C ARG A 87 11.01 -3.65 37.67
N ILE A 88 11.47 -2.88 36.69
CA ILE A 88 10.69 -2.52 35.49
C ILE A 88 10.70 -3.66 34.46
N MET A 89 11.67 -4.59 34.55
CA MET A 89 11.87 -5.62 33.55
C MET A 89 10.62 -6.48 33.26
N PRO A 90 9.85 -6.97 34.24
CA PRO A 90 8.61 -7.69 33.96
C PRO A 90 7.64 -6.90 33.09
N VAL A 91 7.49 -5.59 33.35
CA VAL A 91 6.65 -4.70 32.55
C VAL A 91 7.21 -4.54 31.14
N ARG A 92 8.54 -4.45 30.98
CA ARG A 92 9.18 -4.35 29.67
C ARG A 92 9.04 -5.64 28.86
N VAL A 93 9.27 -6.82 29.44
CA VAL A 93 9.05 -8.12 28.77
C VAL A 93 7.61 -8.21 28.28
N ILE A 94 6.65 -7.93 29.16
CA ILE A 94 5.22 -8.00 28.82
C ILE A 94 4.89 -6.99 27.70
N SER A 95 5.43 -5.78 27.77
CA SER A 95 5.22 -4.77 26.71
C SER A 95 5.83 -5.20 25.37
N GLU A 96 7.00 -5.84 25.38
CA GLU A 96 7.66 -6.33 24.17
C GLU A 96 6.91 -7.52 23.58
N GLU A 97 6.47 -8.47 24.40
CA GLU A 97 5.66 -9.60 23.97
C GLU A 97 4.31 -9.16 23.40
N THR A 98 3.63 -8.22 24.06
CA THR A 98 2.38 -7.66 23.54
C THR A 98 2.58 -6.90 22.22
N GLN A 99 3.69 -6.18 22.06
CA GLN A 99 4.06 -5.56 20.78
C GLN A 99 4.34 -6.62 19.71
N ARG A 100 5.10 -7.67 20.02
CA ARG A 100 5.37 -8.80 19.10
C ARG A 100 4.08 -9.49 18.67
N GLN A 101 3.13 -9.70 19.58
CA GLN A 101 1.82 -10.26 19.25
C GLN A 101 1.01 -9.36 18.33
N LYS A 102 1.02 -8.03 18.57
CA LYS A 102 0.37 -7.05 17.69
C LYS A 102 1.00 -7.05 16.29
N MET A 103 2.33 -7.03 16.22
CA MET A 103 3.07 -7.09 14.96
C MET A 103 2.76 -8.37 14.19
N LYS A 104 2.70 -9.52 14.87
CA LYS A 104 2.35 -10.79 14.24
C LYS A 104 0.95 -10.74 13.61
N LYS A 105 -0.05 -10.25 14.34
CA LYS A 105 -1.42 -10.09 13.81
C LYS A 105 -1.47 -9.17 12.60
N VAL A 106 -0.76 -8.04 12.66
CA VAL A 106 -0.69 -7.08 11.55
C VAL A 106 -0.02 -7.72 10.33
N GLU A 107 1.02 -8.53 10.51
CA GLU A 107 1.71 -9.19 9.41
C GLU A 107 0.83 -10.28 8.77
N ASP A 108 0.09 -11.05 9.58
CA ASP A 108 -0.87 -12.04 9.09
C ASP A 108 -1.99 -11.36 8.28
N GLU A 109 -2.55 -10.24 8.77
CA GLU A 109 -3.54 -9.43 8.04
C GLU A 109 -2.97 -8.82 6.75
N ARG A 110 -1.72 -8.36 6.79
CA ARG A 110 -1.02 -7.78 5.65
C ARG A 110 -0.85 -8.81 4.53
N GLN A 111 -0.47 -10.05 4.86
CA GLN A 111 -0.32 -11.11 3.86
C GLN A 111 -1.63 -11.36 3.12
N TYR A 112 -2.75 -11.46 3.86
CA TYR A 112 -4.08 -11.63 3.27
C TYR A 112 -4.48 -10.45 2.37
N ILE A 113 -4.27 -9.21 2.83
CA ILE A 113 -4.57 -8.01 2.04
C ILE A 113 -3.67 -7.92 0.80
N GLU A 114 -2.40 -8.32 0.91
CA GLU A 114 -1.46 -8.31 -0.21
C GLU A 114 -1.88 -9.28 -1.32
N GLU A 115 -2.35 -10.47 -0.97
CA GLU A 115 -2.90 -11.43 -1.93
C GLU A 115 -4.12 -10.85 -2.67
N LEU A 116 -5.10 -10.31 -1.92
CA LEU A 116 -6.27 -9.65 -2.51
C LEU A 116 -5.87 -8.47 -3.41
N HIS A 117 -4.91 -7.67 -2.96
CA HIS A 117 -4.42 -6.53 -3.74
C HIS A 117 -3.78 -6.97 -5.05
N LYS A 118 -2.97 -8.04 -5.04
CA LYS A 118 -2.39 -8.62 -6.25
C LYS A 118 -3.47 -9.09 -7.22
N GLU A 119 -4.52 -9.74 -6.72
CA GLU A 119 -5.65 -10.13 -7.56
C GLU A 119 -6.39 -8.93 -8.16
N ASP A 120 -6.65 -7.90 -7.38
CA ASP A 120 -7.34 -6.70 -7.85
C ASP A 120 -6.54 -5.95 -8.91
N VAL A 121 -5.21 -5.86 -8.73
CA VAL A 121 -4.30 -5.27 -9.73
C VAL A 121 -4.35 -6.07 -11.03
N LEU A 122 -4.32 -7.41 -10.96
CA LEU A 122 -4.44 -8.26 -12.15
C LEU A 122 -5.80 -8.11 -12.84
N ARG A 123 -6.90 -8.06 -12.08
CA ARG A 123 -8.25 -7.82 -12.62
C ARG A 123 -8.37 -6.44 -13.26
N GLN A 124 -7.79 -5.40 -12.66
CA GLN A 124 -7.76 -4.06 -13.24
C GLN A 124 -6.96 -4.04 -14.55
N ALA A 125 -5.79 -4.70 -14.58
CA ALA A 125 -4.98 -4.83 -15.79
C ALA A 125 -5.75 -5.52 -16.92
N ASP A 126 -6.46 -6.62 -16.62
CA ASP A 126 -7.31 -7.33 -17.60
C ASP A 126 -8.43 -6.43 -18.14
N ARG A 127 -9.11 -5.67 -17.28
CA ARG A 127 -10.20 -4.77 -17.71
C ARG A 127 -9.73 -3.60 -18.55
N ASN A 128 -8.52 -3.11 -18.32
CA ASN A 128 -7.99 -1.93 -18.99
C ASN A 128 -7.51 -2.19 -20.42
N VAL A 129 -7.17 -3.43 -20.77
CA VAL A 129 -6.63 -3.77 -22.09
C VAL A 129 -7.50 -4.80 -22.78
N ASP A 130 -7.90 -4.50 -24.00
CA ASP A 130 -8.57 -5.46 -24.87
C ASP A 130 -7.55 -6.36 -25.58
N LEU A 131 -7.38 -7.55 -25.03
CA LEU A 131 -6.47 -8.56 -25.58
C LEU A 131 -7.11 -9.40 -26.68
N VAL A 132 -8.44 -9.40 -26.76
CA VAL A 132 -9.21 -10.35 -27.56
C VAL A 132 -9.50 -9.80 -28.95
N TYR A 133 -9.69 -8.49 -29.11
CA TYR A 133 -10.05 -7.91 -30.41
C TYR A 133 -9.09 -8.27 -31.56
N LYS A 134 -7.79 -8.46 -31.27
CA LYS A 134 -6.80 -8.83 -32.28
C LYS A 134 -7.15 -10.13 -33.02
N SER A 135 -7.77 -11.11 -32.36
CA SER A 135 -8.15 -12.38 -33.01
C SER A 135 -9.39 -12.26 -33.88
N PHE A 136 -10.27 -11.28 -33.62
CA PHE A 136 -11.50 -11.06 -34.37
C PHE A 136 -11.40 -9.98 -35.46
N LYS A 137 -10.39 -9.11 -35.36
CA LYS A 137 -10.20 -7.95 -36.26
C LYS A 137 -10.25 -8.32 -37.74
N ASP A 138 -9.53 -9.37 -38.12
CA ASP A 138 -9.43 -9.76 -39.54
C ASP A 138 -10.75 -10.33 -40.06
N ASP A 139 -11.47 -11.10 -39.23
CA ASP A 139 -12.81 -11.60 -39.56
C ASP A 139 -13.81 -10.46 -39.73
N PHE A 140 -13.82 -9.50 -38.80
CA PHE A 140 -14.69 -8.32 -38.91
C PHE A 140 -14.37 -7.49 -40.15
N ASN A 141 -13.10 -7.24 -40.45
CA ASN A 141 -12.70 -6.51 -41.65
C ASN A 141 -13.12 -7.23 -42.92
N ARG A 142 -12.93 -8.55 -42.98
CA ARG A 142 -13.34 -9.37 -44.13
C ARG A 142 -14.85 -9.31 -44.36
N MET A 143 -15.65 -9.52 -43.32
CA MET A 143 -17.11 -9.46 -43.42
C MET A 143 -17.60 -8.06 -43.77
N GLN A 144 -17.01 -7.02 -43.17
CA GLN A 144 -17.32 -5.63 -43.48
C GLN A 144 -17.07 -5.29 -44.95
N ASN A 145 -15.92 -5.72 -45.49
CA ASN A 145 -15.60 -5.55 -46.89
C ASN A 145 -16.63 -6.26 -47.78
N SER A 146 -16.93 -7.54 -47.50
CA SER A 146 -17.94 -8.30 -48.26
C SER A 146 -19.34 -7.66 -48.22
N ILE A 147 -19.77 -7.14 -47.07
CA ILE A 147 -21.05 -6.41 -46.96
C ILE A 147 -20.98 -5.13 -47.81
N SER A 148 -19.93 -4.33 -47.67
CA SER A 148 -19.80 -3.06 -48.39
C SER A 148 -19.79 -3.25 -49.91
N GLU A 149 -19.02 -4.22 -50.41
CA GLU A 149 -18.93 -4.56 -51.83
C GLU A 149 -20.28 -5.08 -52.35
N GLY A 150 -20.94 -5.96 -51.60
CA GLY A 150 -22.25 -6.50 -51.96
C GLY A 150 -23.33 -5.43 -52.03
N LEU A 151 -23.36 -4.49 -51.08
CA LEU A 151 -24.33 -3.38 -51.07
C LEU A 151 -24.07 -2.40 -52.23
N VAL A 152 -22.81 -2.06 -52.51
CA VAL A 152 -22.43 -1.22 -53.66
C VAL A 152 -22.83 -1.88 -54.97
N PHE A 153 -22.58 -3.20 -55.09
CA PHE A 153 -23.01 -3.98 -56.25
C PHE A 153 -24.53 -3.90 -56.44
N CYS A 154 -25.31 -4.14 -55.38
CA CYS A 154 -26.78 -4.06 -55.42
C CYS A 154 -27.27 -2.68 -55.90
N MET A 155 -26.67 -1.59 -55.39
CA MET A 155 -27.02 -0.23 -55.78
C MET A 155 -26.71 0.06 -57.25
N THR A 156 -25.51 -0.33 -57.70
CA THR A 156 -25.04 -0.09 -59.07
C THR A 156 -25.88 -0.88 -60.07
N ARG A 157 -26.11 -2.17 -59.80
CA ARG A 157 -26.86 -3.07 -60.68
C ARG A 157 -28.34 -2.70 -60.77
N SER A 158 -28.95 -2.34 -59.65
CA SER A 158 -30.38 -1.97 -59.60
C SER A 158 -30.68 -0.54 -60.05
N LYS A 159 -29.65 0.27 -60.37
CA LYS A 159 -29.76 1.73 -60.65
C LYS A 159 -30.54 2.46 -59.54
N GLY A 160 -30.33 2.06 -58.29
CA GLY A 160 -30.99 2.65 -57.11
C GLY A 160 -32.39 2.13 -56.79
N LYS A 161 -32.95 1.18 -57.56
CA LYS A 161 -34.28 0.62 -57.27
C LYS A 161 -34.35 -0.18 -55.96
N MET A 162 -33.21 -0.71 -55.50
CA MET A 162 -33.09 -1.47 -54.25
C MET A 162 -32.59 -0.62 -53.07
N LYS A 163 -32.68 0.72 -53.17
CA LYS A 163 -32.15 1.65 -52.18
C LYS A 163 -32.69 1.40 -50.77
N ALA A 164 -33.99 1.12 -50.62
CA ALA A 164 -34.60 0.88 -49.31
C ALA A 164 -33.98 -0.32 -48.58
N GLN A 165 -33.78 -1.44 -49.30
CA GLN A 165 -33.17 -2.65 -48.74
C GLN A 165 -31.68 -2.43 -48.42
N VAL A 166 -30.97 -1.71 -49.28
CA VAL A 166 -29.56 -1.38 -49.06
C VAL A 166 -29.40 -0.47 -47.84
N ASP A 167 -30.22 0.57 -47.72
CA ASP A 167 -30.19 1.51 -46.61
C ASP A 167 -30.51 0.80 -45.27
N GLU A 168 -31.41 -0.19 -45.29
CA GLU A 168 -31.72 -1.01 -44.11
C GLU A 168 -30.53 -1.89 -43.68
N LEU A 169 -29.95 -2.66 -44.61
CA LEU A 169 -28.78 -3.51 -44.30
C LEU A 169 -27.57 -2.66 -43.88
N SER A 170 -27.39 -1.48 -44.50
CA SER A 170 -26.36 -0.52 -44.12
C SER A 170 -26.57 -0.01 -42.68
N ARG A 171 -27.81 0.30 -42.28
CA ARG A 171 -28.11 0.72 -40.90
C ARG A 171 -27.81 -0.40 -39.90
N GLN A 172 -28.20 -1.62 -40.22
CA GLN A 172 -27.91 -2.79 -39.37
C GLN A 172 -26.41 -3.02 -39.23
N ASN A 173 -25.66 -2.87 -40.34
CA ASN A 173 -24.21 -2.95 -40.30
C ASN A 173 -23.59 -1.89 -39.39
N ASN A 174 -24.05 -0.63 -39.51
CA ASN A 174 -23.57 0.46 -38.68
C ASN A 174 -23.79 0.22 -37.18
N ILE A 175 -24.93 -0.36 -36.79
CA ILE A 175 -25.21 -0.72 -35.40
C ILE A 175 -24.22 -1.77 -34.91
N ILE A 176 -23.96 -2.82 -35.70
CA ILE A 176 -22.99 -3.87 -35.32
C ILE A 176 -21.58 -3.28 -35.21
N CYS A 177 -21.15 -2.44 -36.17
CA CYS A 177 -19.85 -1.76 -36.11
C CYS A 177 -19.73 -0.86 -34.87
N GLN A 178 -20.79 -0.13 -34.52
CA GLN A 178 -20.83 0.70 -33.31
C GLN A 178 -20.73 -0.14 -32.03
N ASN A 179 -21.41 -1.29 -31.99
CA ASN A 179 -21.33 -2.22 -30.87
C ASN A 179 -19.91 -2.79 -30.71
N ILE A 180 -19.25 -3.19 -31.81
CA ILE A 180 -17.86 -3.66 -31.79
C ILE A 180 -16.92 -2.54 -31.32
N ALA A 181 -17.11 -1.32 -31.82
CA ALA A 181 -16.34 -0.16 -31.39
C ALA A 181 -16.54 0.14 -29.89
N TYR A 182 -17.77 0.00 -29.37
CA TYR A 182 -18.06 0.16 -27.95
C TYR A 182 -17.37 -0.90 -27.10
N LEU A 183 -17.43 -2.18 -27.50
CA LEU A 183 -16.74 -3.28 -26.82
C LEU A 183 -15.21 -3.10 -26.80
N HIS A 184 -14.66 -2.49 -27.85
CA HIS A 184 -13.24 -2.23 -27.99
C HIS A 184 -12.75 -0.99 -27.22
N LYS A 185 -13.66 -0.11 -26.76
CA LYS A 185 -13.25 1.05 -25.98
C LYS A 185 -12.57 0.60 -24.70
N THR A 186 -11.39 1.17 -24.46
CA THR A 186 -10.61 0.98 -23.24
C THR A 186 -10.45 2.31 -22.53
N GLY A 187 -10.25 2.26 -21.21
CA GLY A 187 -10.07 3.43 -20.36
C GLY A 187 -11.11 3.55 -19.25
N ILE A 188 -10.99 4.62 -18.46
CA ILE A 188 -11.82 4.88 -17.29
C ILE A 188 -13.30 4.95 -17.72
N GLY A 189 -14.14 4.12 -17.10
CA GLY A 189 -15.57 4.00 -17.42
C GLY A 189 -15.91 2.99 -18.54
N TYR A 190 -14.92 2.40 -19.20
CA TYR A 190 -15.08 1.34 -20.20
C TYR A 190 -14.32 0.06 -19.82
N GLU A 191 -14.13 -0.14 -18.51
CA GLU A 191 -13.51 -1.32 -17.94
C GLU A 191 -14.39 -2.56 -18.17
N LEU A 192 -13.91 -3.50 -18.97
CA LEU A 192 -14.61 -4.74 -19.25
C LEU A 192 -13.62 -5.90 -19.24
N GLU A 193 -13.94 -6.95 -18.49
CA GLU A 193 -13.11 -8.15 -18.45
C GLU A 193 -13.02 -8.78 -19.84
N ASN A 194 -11.84 -9.31 -20.19
CA ASN A 194 -11.61 -9.87 -21.53
C ASN A 194 -12.54 -11.05 -21.83
N ALA A 195 -12.95 -11.82 -20.83
CA ALA A 195 -13.95 -12.88 -20.98
C ALA A 195 -15.31 -12.36 -21.49
N LYS A 196 -15.75 -11.19 -20.99
CA LYS A 196 -16.99 -10.54 -21.43
C LYS A 196 -16.84 -9.92 -22.81
N ARG A 197 -15.68 -9.32 -23.11
CA ARG A 197 -15.35 -8.84 -24.48
C ARG A 197 -15.40 -9.97 -25.49
N GLN A 198 -14.77 -11.10 -25.18
CA GLN A 198 -14.76 -12.28 -26.04
C GLN A 198 -16.17 -12.76 -26.37
N LYS A 199 -17.04 -12.87 -25.35
CA LYS A 199 -18.44 -13.23 -25.57
C LYS A 199 -19.15 -12.21 -26.47
N GLY A 200 -18.98 -10.92 -26.22
CA GLY A 200 -19.53 -9.85 -27.05
C GLY A 200 -19.05 -9.89 -28.50
N TYR A 201 -17.77 -10.22 -28.73
CA TYR A 201 -17.24 -10.38 -30.09
C TYR A 201 -17.74 -11.61 -30.81
N ILE A 202 -17.94 -12.73 -30.11
CA ILE A 202 -18.57 -13.93 -30.68
C ILE A 202 -20.00 -13.62 -31.11
N ASP A 203 -20.77 -12.93 -30.26
CA ASP A 203 -22.14 -12.53 -30.57
C ASP A 203 -22.20 -11.54 -31.75
N ALA A 204 -21.32 -10.54 -31.76
CA ALA A 204 -21.20 -9.59 -32.87
C ALA A 204 -20.77 -10.26 -34.19
N LYS A 205 -19.86 -11.24 -34.11
CA LYS A 205 -19.44 -12.04 -35.27
C LYS A 205 -20.62 -12.79 -35.86
N LYS A 206 -21.41 -13.48 -35.02
CA LYS A 206 -22.62 -14.18 -35.47
C LYS A 206 -23.61 -13.25 -36.16
N GLN A 207 -23.88 -12.08 -35.58
CA GLN A 207 -24.77 -11.08 -36.19
C GLN A 207 -24.25 -10.58 -37.54
N MET A 208 -22.92 -10.40 -37.66
CA MET A 208 -22.30 -9.96 -38.90
C MET A 208 -22.33 -11.06 -39.97
N GLU A 209 -22.14 -12.34 -39.60
CA GLU A 209 -22.28 -13.49 -40.49
C GLU A 209 -23.71 -13.59 -41.06
N GLU A 210 -24.73 -13.41 -40.21
CA GLU A 210 -26.13 -13.34 -40.65
C GLU A 210 -26.36 -12.17 -41.64
N LEU A 211 -25.73 -11.02 -41.39
CA LEU A 211 -25.83 -9.86 -42.27
C LEU A 211 -25.11 -10.06 -43.61
N VAL A 212 -23.95 -10.73 -43.61
CA VAL A 212 -23.24 -11.16 -44.84
C VAL A 212 -24.15 -12.06 -45.67
N SER A 213 -24.79 -13.06 -45.05
CA SER A 213 -25.71 -13.97 -45.74
C SER A 213 -26.88 -13.21 -46.37
N ARG A 214 -27.52 -12.30 -45.62
CA ARG A 214 -28.61 -11.45 -46.14
C ARG A 214 -28.16 -10.55 -47.28
N THR A 215 -26.94 -10.02 -47.22
CA THR A 215 -26.36 -9.21 -48.29
C THR A 215 -26.09 -10.06 -49.53
N ALA A 216 -25.60 -11.29 -49.38
CA ALA A 216 -25.41 -12.22 -50.49
C ALA A 216 -26.74 -12.58 -51.17
N HIS A 217 -27.81 -12.79 -50.41
CA HIS A 217 -29.16 -12.97 -50.96
C HIS A 217 -29.63 -11.75 -51.75
N LEU A 218 -29.38 -10.54 -51.24
CA LEU A 218 -29.71 -9.30 -51.93
C LEU A 218 -28.93 -9.15 -53.25
N VAL A 219 -27.65 -9.53 -53.25
CA VAL A 219 -26.80 -9.56 -54.46
C VAL A 219 -27.38 -10.54 -55.49
N GLY A 220 -27.78 -11.74 -55.08
CA GLY A 220 -28.43 -12.71 -55.98
C GLY A 220 -29.72 -12.18 -56.59
N MET A 221 -30.54 -11.48 -55.81
CA MET A 221 -31.72 -10.78 -56.34
C MET A 221 -31.34 -9.68 -57.33
N ALA A 222 -30.33 -8.87 -57.01
CA ALA A 222 -29.85 -7.81 -57.90
C ALA A 222 -29.38 -8.38 -59.26
N GLN A 223 -28.69 -9.52 -59.26
CA GLN A 223 -28.21 -10.19 -60.47
C GLN A 223 -29.36 -10.73 -61.34
N ASN A 224 -30.36 -11.34 -60.72
CA ASN A 224 -31.43 -12.03 -61.45
C ASN A 224 -32.51 -11.07 -61.98
N TYR A 225 -32.87 -10.05 -61.20
CA TYR A 225 -34.01 -9.17 -61.51
C TYR A 225 -33.62 -7.85 -62.18
N TYR A 226 -32.35 -7.43 -62.10
CA TYR A 226 -31.89 -6.17 -62.65
C TYR A 226 -30.74 -6.40 -63.65
N LYS A 227 -30.94 -5.95 -64.89
CA LYS A 227 -30.00 -6.05 -66.01
C LYS A 227 -29.25 -4.75 -66.27
#